data_AF-A0A925BAC1-F1
#
_entry.id   AF-A0A925BAC1-F1
#
_cell.length_a   1.000
_cell.length_b   1.000
_cell.length_c   1.000
_cell.angle_alpha   90.00
_cell.angle_beta   90.00
_cell.angle_gamma   90.00
#
_symmetry.space_group_name_H-M   'P 1'
#
loop_
_entity.id
_entity.type
_entity.pdbx_description
1 polymer ?
#
loop_
_entity_poly.entity_id
_entity_poly.type
_entity_poly.pdbx_seq_one_letter_code
_entity_poly.pdbx_strand_id
1 'polypeptide(L)'
;MSTNPIHIFDTTLRDGEQSPGASLNIDEKLEIARQLERLGVDVIEAGFPISSPGDFEAVRRIAALVQNATGRKAKTELFIRKFARVYTPIVVFLALGLTFIPYFSIENYVFNEWLYRA
;
A
#
# COMPACT_ATOMS: atom_id res chain seq x y z
N MET A 1 19.32 -21.08 0.15
CA MET A 1 18.66 -21.10 -1.17
C MET A 1 18.37 -19.67 -1.55
N SER A 2 18.87 -19.19 -2.69
CA SER A 2 18.48 -17.87 -3.23
C SER A 2 17.05 -17.97 -3.75
N THR A 3 16.10 -17.30 -3.11
CA THR A 3 14.74 -17.17 -3.63
C THR A 3 14.75 -16.07 -4.69
N ASN A 4 14.94 -16.45 -5.96
CA ASN A 4 14.72 -15.50 -7.05
C ASN A 4 13.21 -15.22 -7.13
N PRO A 5 12.76 -13.96 -6.98
CA PRO A 5 11.35 -13.63 -7.14
C PRO A 5 10.91 -13.94 -8.57
N ILE A 6 9.76 -14.60 -8.71
CA ILE A 6 9.09 -14.81 -10.00
C ILE A 6 8.20 -13.60 -10.24
N HIS A 7 8.34 -12.95 -11.39
CA HIS A 7 7.49 -11.84 -11.80
C HIS A 7 6.58 -12.25 -12.96
N ILE A 8 5.32 -11.84 -12.89
CA ILE A 8 4.31 -12.05 -13.92
C ILE A 8 4.21 -10.78 -14.77
N PHE A 9 4.48 -10.95 -16.07
CA PHE A 9 4.38 -9.89 -17.07
C PHE A 9 3.22 -10.22 -18.03
N ASP A 10 2.30 -9.27 -18.22
CA ASP A 10 1.10 -9.45 -19.04
C ASP A 10 1.04 -8.45 -20.19
N THR A 11 0.74 -8.95 -21.40
CA THR A 11 0.65 -8.17 -22.65
C THR A 11 -0.77 -8.04 -23.19
N THR A 12 -1.80 -8.48 -22.45
CA THR A 12 -3.19 -8.59 -22.92
C THR A 12 -3.71 -7.28 -23.49
N LEU A 13 -3.38 -6.14 -22.87
CA LEU A 13 -3.85 -4.83 -23.31
C LEU A 13 -3.21 -4.37 -24.63
N ARG A 14 -1.94 -4.70 -24.85
CA ARG A 14 -1.22 -4.38 -26.09
C ARG A 14 -1.62 -5.34 -27.21
N ASP A 15 -1.51 -6.64 -26.98
CA ASP A 15 -1.68 -7.65 -28.01
C ASP A 15 -3.16 -7.89 -28.36
N GLY A 16 -4.06 -7.67 -27.39
CA GLY A 16 -5.50 -7.78 -27.59
C GLY A 16 -6.04 -6.81 -28.64
N GLU A 17 -5.48 -5.60 -28.74
CA GLU A 17 -5.84 -4.60 -29.76
C GLU A 17 -5.20 -4.87 -31.13
N GLN A 18 -4.15 -5.68 -31.19
CA GLN A 18 -3.51 -6.10 -32.44
C GLN A 18 -4.21 -7.29 -33.10
N SER A 19 -5.20 -7.89 -32.42
CA SER A 19 -5.97 -9.00 -32.95
C SER A 19 -7.04 -8.51 -33.94
N PRO A 20 -7.19 -9.14 -35.12
CA PRO A 20 -8.19 -8.73 -36.11
C PRO A 20 -9.62 -8.72 -35.53
N GLY A 21 -10.30 -7.59 -35.65
CA GLY A 21 -11.67 -7.42 -35.13
C GLY A 21 -11.76 -7.16 -33.63
N ALA A 22 -10.63 -7.09 -32.91
CA ALA A 22 -10.57 -6.69 -31.52
C ALA A 22 -10.01 -5.26 -31.43
N SER A 23 -10.91 -4.29 -31.27
CA SER A 23 -10.56 -2.91 -30.94
C SER A 23 -11.08 -2.63 -29.55
N LEU A 24 -10.17 -2.31 -28.62
CA LEU A 24 -10.53 -2.01 -27.25
C LEU A 24 -10.67 -0.50 -27.08
N ASN A 25 -11.82 -0.04 -26.61
CA ASN A 25 -11.96 1.34 -26.18
C ASN A 25 -11.25 1.58 -24.84
N ILE A 26 -11.12 2.85 -24.45
CA ILE A 26 -10.41 3.23 -23.22
C ILE A 26 -11.02 2.58 -21.97
N ASP A 27 -12.35 2.48 -21.89
CA ASP A 27 -13.04 1.94 -20.72
C ASP A 27 -12.87 0.41 -20.62
N GLU A 28 -12.87 -0.30 -21.75
CA GLU A 28 -12.55 -1.73 -21.82
C GLU A 28 -11.10 -2.00 -21.41
N LYS A 29 -10.15 -1.19 -21.89
CA LYS A 29 -8.74 -1.28 -21.46
C LYS A 29 -8.60 -1.07 -19.96
N LEU A 30 -9.35 -0.13 -19.37
CA LEU A 30 -9.34 0.12 -17.93
C LEU A 30 -9.93 -1.04 -17.12
N GLU A 31 -10.98 -1.68 -17.62
CA GLU A 31 -11.57 -2.84 -16.94
C GLU A 31 -10.63 -4.04 -16.96
N ILE A 32 -10.01 -4.34 -18.10
CA ILE A 32 -8.99 -5.40 -18.20
C ILE A 32 -7.80 -5.08 -17.28
N ALA A 33 -7.29 -3.85 -17.30
CA ALA A 33 -6.19 -3.43 -16.41
C ALA A 33 -6.51 -3.63 -14.93
N ARG A 34 -7.77 -3.36 -14.52
CA ARG A 34 -8.25 -3.60 -13.15
C ARG A 34 -8.27 -5.09 -12.80
N GLN A 35 -8.66 -5.95 -13.73
CA GLN A 35 -8.64 -7.40 -13.48
C GLN A 35 -7.22 -7.95 -13.39
N LEU A 36 -6.31 -7.52 -14.28
CA LEU A 36 -4.90 -7.89 -14.24
C LEU A 36 -4.23 -7.48 -12.91
N GLU A 37 -4.51 -6.26 -12.43
CA GLU A 37 -4.05 -5.80 -11.13
C GLU A 37 -4.59 -6.67 -9.99
N ARG A 38 -5.89 -6.97 -9.99
CA ARG A 38 -6.53 -7.82 -8.99
C ARG A 38 -5.99 -9.26 -8.98
N LEU A 39 -5.52 -9.77 -10.12
CA LEU A 39 -4.87 -11.07 -10.24
C LEU A 39 -3.42 -11.06 -9.71
N GLY A 40 -2.87 -9.89 -9.39
CA GLY A 40 -1.51 -9.75 -8.86
C GLY A 40 -0.43 -9.80 -9.93
N VAL A 41 -0.73 -9.38 -11.17
CA VAL A 41 0.27 -9.21 -12.22
C VAL A 41 1.26 -8.12 -11.81
N ASP A 42 2.57 -8.39 -11.90
CA ASP A 42 3.61 -7.44 -11.50
C ASP A 42 3.79 -6.31 -12.52
N VAL A 43 3.69 -6.63 -13.81
CA VAL A 43 3.93 -5.68 -14.90
C VAL A 43 2.86 -5.85 -15.98
N ILE A 44 2.19 -4.76 -16.32
CA ILE A 44 1.15 -4.71 -17.36
C ILE A 44 1.67 -3.85 -18.52
N GLU A 45 1.71 -4.42 -19.72
CA GLU A 45 2.02 -3.69 -20.94
C GLU A 45 0.75 -3.05 -21.53
N ALA A 46 0.55 -1.76 -21.25
CA ALA A 46 -0.68 -1.03 -21.56
C ALA A 46 -0.80 -0.53 -23.02
N GLY A 47 0.21 -0.80 -23.87
CA GLY A 47 0.29 -0.32 -25.26
C GLY A 47 1.30 0.82 -25.47
N PHE A 48 1.14 1.57 -26.56
CA PHE A 48 2.10 2.59 -27.00
C PHE A 48 1.49 4.00 -26.93
N PRO A 49 1.85 4.84 -25.93
CA PRO A 49 1.28 6.18 -25.76
C PRO A 49 1.50 7.13 -26.94
N ILE A 50 2.53 6.86 -27.75
CA ILE A 50 2.91 7.69 -28.89
C ILE A 50 2.05 7.42 -30.14
N SER A 51 1.33 6.30 -30.17
CA SER A 51 0.55 5.89 -31.35
C SER A 51 -0.60 6.83 -31.65
N SER A 52 -1.30 7.31 -30.61
CA SER A 52 -2.42 8.22 -30.76
C SER A 52 -2.73 8.98 -29.46
N PRO A 53 -3.48 10.11 -29.51
CA PRO A 53 -4.00 10.77 -28.31
C PRO A 53 -4.88 9.85 -27.44
N GLY A 54 -5.60 8.91 -28.07
CA GLY A 54 -6.42 7.92 -27.37
C GLY A 54 -5.59 6.92 -26.58
N ASP A 55 -4.51 6.41 -27.18
CA ASP A 55 -3.56 5.51 -26.51
C ASP A 55 -2.82 6.20 -25.37
N PHE A 56 -2.44 7.46 -25.57
CA PHE A 56 -1.86 8.28 -24.51
C PHE A 56 -2.80 8.36 -23.30
N GLU A 57 -4.07 8.71 -23.53
CA GLU A 57 -5.06 8.82 -22.46
C GLU A 57 -5.35 7.47 -21.79
N ALA A 58 -5.41 6.38 -22.56
CA ALA A 58 -5.57 5.03 -22.04
C ALA A 58 -4.42 4.66 -21.09
N VAL A 59 -3.17 4.77 -21.55
CA VAL A 59 -1.99 4.44 -20.72
C VAL A 59 -1.93 5.33 -19.49
N ARG A 60 -2.21 6.63 -19.61
CA ARG A 60 -2.25 7.57 -18.48
C ARG A 60 -3.26 7.14 -17.42
N ARG A 61 -4.48 6.78 -17.83
CA ARG A 61 -5.53 6.34 -16.90
C ARG A 61 -5.22 4.98 -16.27
N ILE A 62 -4.68 4.04 -17.05
CA ILE A 62 -4.27 2.72 -16.54
C ILE A 62 -3.18 2.88 -15.48
N ALA A 63 -2.16 3.70 -15.74
CA ALA A 63 -1.10 3.96 -14.77
C ALA A 63 -1.66 4.55 -13.46
N ALA A 64 -2.57 5.53 -13.55
CA ALA A 64 -3.23 6.11 -12.39
C ALA A 64 -4.09 5.09 -11.62
N LEU A 65 -4.77 4.19 -12.32
CA LEU A 65 -5.59 3.13 -11.71
C LEU A 65 -4.72 2.15 -10.91
N VAL A 66 -3.66 1.64 -11.53
CA VAL A 66 -2.76 0.64 -10.92
C VAL A 66 -2.01 1.24 -9.72
N GLN A 67 -1.48 2.46 -9.83
CA GLN A 67 -0.81 3.14 -8.70
C GLN A 67 -1.74 3.32 -7.48
N ASN A 68 -2.99 3.71 -7.71
CA ASN A 68 -3.97 3.86 -6.64
C ASN A 68 -4.34 2.52 -5.98
N ALA A 69 -4.22 1.41 -6.70
CA ALA A 69 -4.51 0.09 -6.17
C ALA A 69 -3.34 -0.46 -5.34
N THR A 70 -2.10 -0.33 -5.82
CA THR A 70 -0.88 -0.69 -5.07
C THR A 70 -0.73 0.11 -3.77
N GLY A 71 -1.20 1.37 -3.76
CA GLY A 71 -1.22 2.20 -2.55
C GLY A 71 -2.22 1.76 -1.46
N ARG A 72 -3.12 0.82 -1.75
CA ARG A 72 -4.13 0.35 -0.78
C ARG A 72 -3.48 -0.58 0.24
N LYS A 73 -3.22 -0.03 1.42
CA LYS A 73 -2.84 -0.83 2.59
C LYS A 73 -3.94 -1.80 2.96
N ALA A 74 -3.56 -3.00 3.39
CA ALA A 74 -4.51 -4.01 3.84
C ALA A 74 -5.39 -3.46 4.98
N LYS A 75 -6.66 -3.88 5.03
CA LYS A 75 -7.61 -3.44 6.07
C LYS A 75 -7.04 -3.63 7.48
N THR A 76 -6.32 -4.73 7.70
CA THR A 76 -5.65 -5.04 8.98
C THR A 76 -4.52 -4.06 9.31
N GLU A 77 -3.70 -3.67 8.32
CA GLU A 77 -2.65 -2.66 8.53
C GLU A 77 -3.27 -1.30 8.89
N LEU A 78 -4.34 -0.90 8.19
CA LEU A 78 -5.05 0.35 8.50
C LEU A 78 -5.62 0.35 9.92
N PHE A 79 -6.17 -0.78 10.36
CA PHE A 79 -6.64 -0.96 11.74
C PHE A 79 -5.49 -0.83 12.75
N ILE A 80 -4.41 -1.59 12.58
CA ILE A 80 -3.25 -1.56 13.50
C ILE A 80 -2.65 -0.16 13.54
N ARG A 81 -2.52 0.51 12.40
CA ARG A 81 -2.00 1.88 12.33
C ARG A 81 -2.88 2.87 13.09
N LYS A 82 -4.21 2.75 12.98
CA LYS A 82 -5.16 3.60 13.71
C LYS A 82 -5.12 3.30 15.21
N PHE A 83 -5.06 2.03 15.59
CA PHE A 83 -4.95 1.59 16.98
C PHE A 83 -3.66 2.10 17.62
N ALA A 84 -2.50 1.86 16.99
CA ALA A 84 -1.19 2.28 17.48
C ALA A 84 -1.12 3.80 17.68
N ARG A 85 -1.70 4.59 16.77
CA ARG A 85 -1.73 6.06 16.89
C ARG A 85 -2.39 6.55 18.20
N VAL A 86 -3.35 5.80 18.74
CA VAL A 86 -4.03 6.15 20.00
C VAL A 86 -3.39 5.44 21.18
N TYR A 87 -3.06 4.16 21.05
CA TYR A 87 -2.54 3.33 22.13
C TYR A 87 -1.11 3.74 22.56
N THR A 88 -0.21 3.97 21.59
CA THR A 88 1.19 4.33 21.87
C THR A 88 1.32 5.57 22.76
N PRO A 89 0.69 6.73 22.47
CA PRO A 89 0.82 7.87 23.36
C PRO A 89 0.23 7.60 24.74
N ILE A 90 -0.89 6.88 24.83
CA ILE A 90 -1.50 6.54 26.13
C ILE A 90 -0.52 5.73 26.99
N VAL A 91 0.08 4.67 26.44
CA VAL A 91 1.05 3.85 27.18
C VAL A 91 2.28 4.65 27.57
N VAL A 92 2.78 5.53 26.68
CA VAL A 92 3.92 6.40 27.00
C VAL A 92 3.57 7.34 28.16
N PHE A 93 2.40 7.97 28.17
CA PHE A 93 1.99 8.83 29.28
C PHE A 93 1.75 8.05 30.57
N LEU A 94 1.21 6.83 30.50
CA LEU A 94 1.06 5.95 31.66
C LEU A 94 2.42 5.54 32.23
N ALA A 95 3.40 5.18 31.38
CA ALA A 95 4.75 4.83 31.80
C ALA A 95 5.47 6.02 32.45
N LEU A 96 5.35 7.22 31.84
CA LEU A 96 5.85 8.46 32.44
C LEU A 96 5.16 8.73 33.79
N GLY A 97 3.84 8.56 33.85
CA GLY A 97 3.07 8.70 35.10
C GLY A 97 3.57 7.74 36.18
N LEU A 98 3.72 6.45 35.86
CA LEU A 98 4.21 5.45 36.82
C LEU A 98 5.64 5.75 37.29
N THR A 99 6.47 6.31 36.42
CA THR A 99 7.85 6.69 36.75
C THR A 99 7.89 7.94 37.64
N PHE A 100 7.12 8.98 37.30
CA PHE A 100 7.28 10.31 37.89
C PHE A 100 6.23 10.71 38.93
N ILE A 101 5.05 10.09 38.98
CA ILE A 101 4.05 10.38 40.03
C ILE A 101 4.60 10.03 41.43
N PRO A 102 5.22 8.86 41.66
CA PRO A 102 5.74 8.48 42.97
C PRO A 102 6.88 9.37 43.47
N TYR A 103 7.59 10.05 42.56
CA TYR A 103 8.65 11.01 42.89
C TYR A 103 8.15 12.13 43.82
N PHE A 104 6.90 12.54 43.70
CA PHE A 104 6.33 13.64 44.50
C PHE A 104 5.77 13.19 45.86
N SER A 105 5.59 11.89 46.09
CA SER A 105 4.88 11.36 47.27
C SER A 105 5.69 10.39 48.11
N ILE A 106 6.79 9.84 47.59
CA ILE A 106 7.63 8.85 48.29
C ILE A 106 8.97 9.48 48.67
N GLU A 107 9.26 9.53 49.97
CA GLU A 107 10.51 10.09 50.50
C GLU A 107 11.76 9.31 50.09
N ASN A 108 11.67 7.97 49.99
CA ASN A 108 12.76 7.08 49.57
C ASN A 108 12.66 6.69 48.08
N TYR A 109 12.40 7.65 47.19
CA TYR A 109 12.24 7.37 45.77
C TYR A 109 13.56 6.92 45.10
N VAL A 110 13.50 5.82 44.34
CA VAL A 110 14.63 5.31 43.53
C VAL A 110 14.24 5.26 42.06
N PHE A 111 14.76 6.19 41.25
CA PHE A 111 14.39 6.34 39.84
C PHE A 111 14.52 5.05 39.02
N ASN A 112 15.66 4.37 39.13
CA ASN A 112 15.91 3.15 38.35
C ASN A 112 14.91 2.03 38.63
N GLU A 113 14.41 1.95 39.87
CA GLU A 113 13.42 0.95 40.25
C GLU A 113 12.05 1.25 39.63
N TRP A 114 11.63 2.51 39.67
CA TRP A 114 10.34 2.93 39.10
C TRP A 114 10.35 2.96 37.58
N LEU A 115 11.48 3.32 36.96
CA LEU A 115 11.67 3.23 35.52
C LEU A 115 11.63 1.78 35.03
N TYR A 116 12.17 0.82 35.79
CA TYR A 116 12.11 -0.60 35.43
C TYR A 116 10.70 -1.19 35.54
N ARG A 117 9.85 -0.59 36.38
CA ARG A 117 8.45 -1.01 36.58
C ARG A 117 7.49 -0.44 35.54
N ALA A 118 7.89 0.63 34.83
CA ALA A 118 7.11 1.35 33.84
C ALA A 118 7.27 0.79 32.42
#